data_AF-A0A1Q3DEH4-F1
#
_entry.id   AF-A0A1Q3DEH4-F1
#
_cell.length_a   1.000
_cell.length_b   1.000
_cell.length_c   1.000
_cell.angle_alpha   90.00
_cell.angle_beta   90.00
_cell.angle_gamma   90.00
#
_symmetry.space_group_name_H-M   'P 1'
#
loop_
_entity.id
_entity.type
_entity.pdbx_description
1 polymer ?
#
loop_
_entity_poly.entity_id
_entity_poly.type
_entity_poly.pdbx_seq_one_letter_code
_entity_poly.pdbx_strand_id
1 'polypeptide(L)' 'MYISGKDKLGYINGDLPPPSPTDPGFRKWKTEDSTVRGWLINSLDPSLISNFIRFPTAKAIWDSIATTFFDG' A
#
# COMPACT_ATOMS: atom_id res chain seq x y z
N MET A 1 -11.87 3.77 8.67
CA MET A 1 -10.72 3.57 7.79
C MET A 1 -11.09 2.52 6.74
N TYR A 2 -11.12 2.87 5.45
CA TYR A 2 -11.66 2.02 4.36
C TYR A 2 -10.91 0.68 4.20
N ILE A 3 -9.64 0.65 4.60
CA ILE A 3 -8.74 -0.51 4.50
C ILE A 3 -9.04 -1.57 5.58
N SER A 4 -9.40 -1.14 6.79
CA SER A 4 -9.77 -2.05 7.90
C SER A 4 -11.06 -2.82 7.65
N GLY A 5 -12.00 -2.24 6.89
CA GLY A 5 -13.28 -2.88 6.57
C GLY A 5 -13.23 -3.89 5.42
N LYS A 6 -12.04 -4.18 4.86
CA LYS A 6 -11.86 -5.04 3.67
C LYS A 6 -10.83 -6.16 3.88
N ASP A 7 -10.40 -6.42 5.11
CA ASP A 7 -9.36 -7.40 5.46
C ASP A 7 -8.01 -7.20 4.73
N LYS A 8 -7.77 -6.03 4.14
CA LYS A 8 -6.54 -5.73 3.41
C LYS A 8 -5.46 -5.05 4.26
N LEU A 9 -5.63 -5.03 5.59
CA LEU A 9 -4.67 -4.43 6.51
C LEU A 9 -3.29 -5.10 6.46
N GLY A 10 -3.24 -6.40 6.15
CA GLY A 10 -1.96 -7.11 6.04
C GLY A 10 -1.01 -6.55 4.98
N TYR A 11 -1.53 -5.89 3.94
CA TYR A 11 -0.73 -5.26 2.89
C TYR A 11 -0.07 -3.94 3.32
N ILE A 12 -0.56 -3.31 4.40
CA ILE A 12 0.02 -2.06 4.93
C ILE A 12 0.80 -2.30 6.24
N ASN A 13 0.35 -3.24 7.08
CA ASN A 13 1.03 -3.57 8.33
C ASN A 13 2.21 -4.52 8.15
N GLY A 14 2.31 -5.20 7.00
CA GLY A 14 3.40 -6.12 6.70
C GLY A 14 3.10 -7.58 7.05
N ASP A 15 1.91 -7.90 7.56
CA ASP A 15 1.48 -9.29 7.79
C ASP A 15 1.37 -10.11 6.48
N LEU A 16 1.19 -9.43 5.34
CA LEU A 16 1.20 -10.03 4.01
C LEU A 16 2.39 -9.51 3.19
N PRO A 17 3.62 -9.97 3.48
CA PRO A 17 4.80 -9.55 2.73
C PRO A 17 4.73 -10.03 1.27
N PRO A 18 5.50 -9.39 0.36
CA PRO A 18 5.58 -9.83 -1.03
C PRO A 18 6.05 -11.29 -1.08
N PRO A 19 5.26 -12.22 -1.68
CA PRO A 19 5.71 -13.60 -1.85
C PRO A 19 6.82 -13.66 -2.90
N SER A 20 7.49 -14.81 -3.00
CA SER A 20 8.53 -15.03 -4.01
C SER A 20 7.97 -14.80 -5.43
N PRO A 21 8.73 -14.24 -6.39
CA PRO A 21 8.30 -14.12 -7.79
C PRO A 21 7.96 -15.46 -8.44
N THR A 22 8.48 -16.57 -7.90
CA THR A 22 8.19 -17.94 -8.35
C THR A 22 6.90 -18.51 -7.73
N ASP A 23 6.32 -17.83 -6.75
CA ASP A 23 5.10 -18.26 -6.08
C ASP A 23 3.88 -18.05 -7.01
N PRO A 24 3.02 -19.07 -7.19
CA PRO A 24 1.79 -18.93 -7.99
C PRO A 24 0.87 -17.79 -7.49
N GLY A 25 0.91 -17.52 -6.19
CA GLY A 25 0.18 -16.45 -5.50
C GLY A 25 0.76 -15.04 -5.74
N PHE A 26 1.97 -14.90 -6.29
CA PHE A 26 2.59 -13.58 -6.53
C PHE A 26 1.75 -12.67 -7.42
N ARG A 27 1.15 -13.23 -8.49
CA ARG A 27 0.26 -12.44 -9.37
C ARG A 27 -0.97 -11.94 -8.63
N LYS A 28 -1.57 -12.78 -7.76
CA LYS A 28 -2.73 -12.40 -6.96
C LYS A 28 -2.36 -11.33 -5.96
N TRP A 29 -1.27 -11.54 -5.21
CA TRP A 29 -0.75 -10.57 -4.24
C TRP A 29 -0.47 -9.21 -4.91
N LYS A 30 0.17 -9.20 -6.08
CA LYS A 30 0.50 -7.97 -6.81
C LYS A 30 -0.75 -7.18 -7.23
N THR A 31 -1.81 -7.86 -7.68
CA THR A 31 -3.08 -7.22 -8.04
C THR A 31 -3.77 -6.62 -6.82
N GLU A 32 -3.77 -7.35 -5.70
CA GLU A 32 -4.36 -6.89 -4.44
C GLU A 32 -3.58 -5.69 -3.86
N ASP A 33 -2.24 -5.77 -3.83
CA ASP A 33 -1.36 -4.67 -3.42
C ASP A 33 -1.55 -3.42 -4.31
N SER A 34 -1.67 -3.60 -5.63
CA SER A 34 -1.96 -2.49 -6.56
C SER A 34 -3.31 -1.82 -6.27
N THR A 35 -4.31 -2.62 -5.86
CA THR A 35 -5.64 -2.10 -5.48
C THR A 35 -5.55 -1.27 -4.19
N VAL A 36 -4.86 -1.77 -3.17
CA VAL A 36 -4.66 -1.04 -1.91
C VAL A 36 -3.86 0.24 -2.15
N ARG A 37 -2.83 0.18 -2.98
CA ARG A 37 -2.08 1.36 -3.44
C ARG A 37 -2.96 2.37 -4.14
N GLY A 38 -3.86 1.93 -5.02
CA GLY A 38 -4.87 2.79 -5.63
C GLY A 38 -5.74 3.49 -4.58
N TRP A 39 -6.21 2.77 -3.57
CA TRP A 39 -7.00 3.37 -2.49
C TRP A 39 -6.21 4.39 -1.67
N LEU A 40 -4.95 4.11 -1.35
CA LEU A 40 -4.08 5.04 -0.63
C LEU A 40 -3.85 6.31 -1.46
N ILE A 41 -3.51 6.18 -2.74
CA ILE A 41 -3.28 7.31 -3.64
C ILE A 41 -4.55 8.15 -3.82
N ASN A 42 -5.71 7.53 -4.03
CA ASN A 42 -6.98 8.25 -4.17
C ASN A 42 -7.45 8.91 -2.86
N SER A 43 -6.89 8.52 -1.71
CA SER A 43 -7.20 9.14 -0.42
C SER A 43 -6.26 10.29 -0.06
N LEU A 44 -5.19 10.51 -0.84
CA LEU A 44 -4.23 11.60 -0.65
C LEU A 44 -4.62 12.84 -1.46
N ASP A 45 -4.12 13.99 -1.01
CA ASP A 45 -4.25 15.23 -1.77
C ASP A 45 -3.51 15.11 -3.12
N PRO A 46 -4.07 15.59 -4.24
CA PRO A 46 -3.47 15.49 -5.57
C PRO A 46 -2.04 16.04 -5.65
N SER A 47 -1.70 17.06 -4.85
CA SER A 47 -0.35 17.62 -4.78
C SER A 47 0.69 16.64 -4.23
N LEU A 48 0.25 15.68 -3.40
CA LEU A 48 1.09 14.67 -2.77
C LEU A 48 1.17 13.40 -3.60
N ILE A 49 0.17 13.10 -4.44
CA ILE A 49 0.11 11.87 -5.27
C ILE A 49 1.42 11.62 -6.03
N SER A 50 2.04 12.66 -6.61
CA SER A 50 3.29 12.52 -7.38
C SER A 50 4.46 11.97 -6.56
N ASN A 51 4.48 12.23 -5.25
CA ASN A 51 5.50 11.70 -4.35
C ASN A 51 5.25 10.23 -4.03
N PHE A 52 3.98 9.81 -3.92
CA PHE A 52 3.62 8.46 -3.49
C PHE A 52 3.41 7.46 -4.64
N ILE A 53 3.13 7.94 -5.87
CA ILE A 53 2.91 7.09 -7.04
C ILE A 53 4.16 6.33 -7.49
N ARG A 54 5.36 6.65 -6.99
CA ARG A 54 6.60 5.96 -7.36
C ARG A 54 6.92 4.74 -6.50
N PHE A 55 6.24 4.58 -5.37
CA PHE A 55 6.54 3.49 -4.45
C PHE A 55 6.08 2.13 -5.01
N PRO A 56 6.88 1.07 -4.79
CA PRO A 56 6.64 -0.23 -5.39
C PRO A 56 5.49 -1.01 -4.74
N THR A 57 5.16 -0.72 -3.48
CA THR A 57 4.16 -1.47 -2.69
C THR A 57 3.24 -0.55 -1.90
N ALA A 58 2.04 -1.03 -1.54
CA ALA A 58 1.12 -0.31 -0.67
C ALA A 58 1.74 -0.03 0.71
N LYS A 59 2.51 -0.99 1.26
CA LYS A 59 3.27 -0.81 2.49
C LYS A 59 4.24 0.37 2.42
N ALA A 60 5.02 0.48 1.35
CA ALA A 60 5.99 1.57 1.22
C ALA A 60 5.31 2.96 1.16
N ILE A 61 4.13 3.04 0.54
CA ILE A 61 3.29 4.25 0.58
C ILE A 61 2.83 4.52 2.00
N TRP A 62 2.28 3.52 2.68
CA TRP A 62 1.79 3.64 4.06
C TRP A 62 2.89 4.10 5.03
N ASP A 63 4.06 3.47 5.00
CA ASP A 63 5.21 3.82 5.86
C ASP A 63 5.70 5.26 5.57
N SER A 64 5.65 5.69 4.30
CA SER A 64 6.03 7.06 3.91
C SER A 64 5.00 8.10 4.35
N ILE A 65 3.69 7.79 4.25
CA ILE A 65 2.61 8.62 4.79
C ILE A 65 2.77 8.73 6.31
N ALA A 66 2.97 7.60 6.99
CA ALA A 66 3.21 7.59 8.42
C ALA A 66 4.40 8.48 8.79
N THR A 67 5.52 8.40 8.06
CA THR A 67 6.69 9.26 8.32
C THR A 67 6.42 10.74 8.02
N THR A 68 5.60 11.07 7.02
CA THR A 68 5.33 12.46 6.61
C THR A 68 4.30 13.15 7.52
N PHE A 69 3.39 12.40 8.12
CA PHE A 69 2.28 12.94 8.94
C PHE A 69 2.39 12.62 10.44
N PHE A 70 3.21 11.64 10.83
CA PHE A 70 3.71 11.47 12.21
C PHE A 70 5.14 12.02 12.29
N ASP A 71 5.27 13.33 12.14
CA ASP A 71 6.32 14.07 12.83
C ASP A 71 5.68 14.50 14.16
N GLY A 72 6.29 14.11 15.29
CA GLY A 72 5.66 14.07 16.62
C GLY A 72 4.96 15.33 17.11
#